data_AF-A0A9W4SDT7-F1
#
_entry.id   AF-A0A9W4SDT7-F1
#
_cell.length_a   1.000
_cell.length_b   1.000
_cell.length_c   1.000
_cell.angle_alpha   90.00
_cell.angle_beta   90.00
_cell.angle_gamma   90.00
#
_symmetry.space_group_name_H-M   'P 1'
#
loop_
_entity.id
_entity.type
_entity.pdbx_description
1 polymer ?
#
loop_
_entity_poly.entity_id
_entity_poly.type
_entity_poly.pdbx_seq_one_letter_code
_entity_poly.pdbx_strand_id
1 'polypeptide(L)'
;MVTLGKRGDDHAKSQAMAFLRVIIKSFKKYSFQTVILHKDFVIERDLTVPKLFNEMADRYRIRKGGYTRIHKLGSREGDNAPMAVLEYVDTPGDLSYSMLIKKLARMKIDPSLKISPTIIEEGQAPGMDKREFKKTMRCLQGQKKFERKVEKMKNSKSMSKEDLDKKVETEIHRLKNLGKRESELRIQSKIRRKGGHLSYESY
;
A
#
# COMPACT_ATOMS: atom_id res chain seq x y z
N MET A 1 10.90 -18.53 6.96
CA MET A 1 9.82 -18.98 7.88
C MET A 1 8.53 -19.37 7.16
N VAL A 2 7.95 -18.55 6.26
CA VAL A 2 6.67 -18.90 5.58
C VAL A 2 6.71 -20.26 4.86
N THR A 3 7.83 -20.61 4.24
CA THR A 3 8.06 -21.93 3.63
C THR A 3 7.92 -23.09 4.60
N LEU A 4 8.36 -22.91 5.86
CA LEU A 4 8.19 -23.90 6.93
C LEU A 4 6.72 -24.01 7.32
N GLY A 5 6.03 -22.86 7.46
CA GLY A 5 4.59 -22.81 7.70
C GLY A 5 3.79 -23.66 6.71
N LYS A 6 4.12 -23.55 5.41
CA LYS A 6 3.47 -24.30 4.33
C LYS A 6 3.69 -25.82 4.38
N ARG A 7 4.79 -26.30 4.97
CA ARG A 7 5.07 -27.73 5.09
C ARG A 7 4.22 -28.39 6.18
N GLY A 8 3.97 -27.67 7.28
CA GLY A 8 3.02 -28.08 8.32
C GLY A 8 3.46 -29.26 9.21
N ASP A 9 4.62 -29.86 8.93
CA ASP A 9 5.20 -30.98 9.67
C ASP A 9 5.82 -30.55 11.01
N ASP A 10 5.86 -31.48 11.97
CA ASP A 10 6.41 -31.20 13.31
C ASP A 10 7.91 -30.85 13.27
N HIS A 11 8.62 -31.35 12.26
CA HIS A 11 9.99 -30.95 11.98
C HIS A 11 10.08 -29.47 11.57
N ALA A 12 9.24 -29.00 10.65
CA ALA A 12 9.20 -27.57 10.31
C ALA A 12 8.79 -26.69 11.51
N LYS A 13 7.88 -27.16 12.36
CA LYS A 13 7.53 -26.45 13.61
C LYS A 13 8.74 -26.32 14.53
N SER A 14 9.48 -27.41 14.71
CA SER A 14 10.71 -27.43 15.51
C SER A 14 11.79 -26.49 14.93
N GLN A 15 11.98 -26.47 13.61
CA GLN A 15 12.89 -25.53 12.95
C GLN A 15 12.46 -24.06 13.15
N ALA A 16 11.15 -23.77 13.00
CA ALA A 16 10.61 -22.44 13.24
C ALA A 16 10.80 -22.00 14.71
N MET A 17 10.57 -22.90 15.66
CA MET A 17 10.79 -22.64 17.08
C MET A 17 12.27 -22.40 17.41
N ALA A 18 13.17 -23.18 16.81
CA ALA A 18 14.62 -22.99 16.99
C ALA A 18 15.06 -21.61 16.51
N PHE A 19 14.57 -21.17 15.34
CA PHE A 19 14.85 -19.84 14.80
C PHE A 19 14.34 -18.72 15.71
N LEU A 20 13.09 -18.80 16.17
CA LEU A 20 12.52 -17.82 17.10
C LEU A 20 13.27 -17.79 18.44
N ARG A 21 13.69 -18.95 18.95
CA ARG A 21 14.48 -19.05 20.19
C ARG A 21 15.80 -18.28 20.07
N VAL A 22 16.52 -18.42 18.94
CA VAL A 22 17.76 -17.68 18.69
C VAL A 22 17.50 -16.17 18.70
N ILE A 23 16.48 -15.72 17.99
CA ILE A 23 16.10 -14.30 17.92
C ILE A 23 15.77 -13.74 19.31
N ILE A 24 14.87 -14.39 20.05
CA ILE A 24 14.45 -13.96 21.38
C ILE A 24 15.64 -13.94 22.35
N LYS A 25 16.53 -14.94 22.28
CA LYS A 25 17.75 -14.99 23.11
C LYS A 25 18.69 -13.84 22.80
N SER A 26 18.87 -13.50 21.52
CA SER A 26 19.69 -12.37 21.09
C SER A 26 19.12 -11.05 21.64
N PHE A 27 17.81 -10.84 21.59
CA PHE A 27 17.18 -9.63 22.15
C PHE A 27 17.35 -9.51 23.66
N LYS A 28 17.30 -10.61 24.42
CA LYS A 28 17.54 -10.61 25.87
C LYS A 28 18.98 -10.28 26.27
N LYS A 29 19.94 -10.39 25.35
CA LYS A 29 21.37 -10.16 25.61
C LYS A 29 21.74 -8.67 25.60
N TYR A 30 20.95 -7.80 24.94
CA TYR A 30 21.19 -6.36 24.88
C TYR A 30 20.46 -5.64 26.03
N SER A 31 21.14 -4.69 26.68
CA SER A 31 20.64 -3.99 27.86
C SER A 31 19.44 -3.09 27.58
N PHE A 32 18.70 -2.77 28.64
CA PHE A 32 17.39 -2.09 28.65
C PHE A 32 17.29 -0.79 27.83
N GLN A 33 18.40 -0.09 27.53
CA GLN A 33 18.39 1.16 26.74
C GLN A 33 18.02 0.94 25.26
N THR A 34 18.37 -0.21 24.67
CA THR A 34 18.04 -0.55 23.26
C THR A 34 16.58 -1.02 23.10
N VAL A 35 15.92 -1.35 24.20
CA VAL A 35 14.58 -1.97 24.25
C VAL A 35 13.45 -0.93 24.19
N ILE A 36 13.74 0.37 24.31
CA ILE A 36 12.71 1.43 24.35
C ILE A 36 11.94 1.54 23.01
N LEU A 37 12.53 1.13 21.88
CA LEU A 37 11.83 1.03 20.58
C LEU A 37 11.06 -0.29 20.35
N HIS A 38 11.18 -1.26 21.25
CA HIS A 38 10.70 -2.64 21.04
C HIS A 38 9.43 -3.00 21.81
N LYS A 39 8.84 -2.06 22.57
CA LYS A 39 7.60 -2.33 23.34
C LYS A 39 6.44 -2.80 22.46
N ASP A 40 6.44 -2.47 21.17
CA ASP A 40 5.40 -2.88 20.21
C ASP A 40 5.75 -4.17 19.44
N PHE A 41 6.98 -4.69 19.53
CA PHE A 41 7.43 -5.88 18.82
C PHE A 41 7.46 -7.10 19.74
N VAL A 42 6.27 -7.57 20.14
CA VAL A 42 6.13 -8.77 20.97
C VAL A 42 6.34 -10.01 20.09
N ILE A 43 7.58 -10.51 20.02
CA ILE A 43 7.85 -11.85 19.48
C ILE A 43 7.53 -12.87 20.58
N GLU A 44 6.24 -13.17 20.73
CA GLU A 44 5.80 -14.24 21.61
C GLU A 44 5.71 -15.55 20.83
N ARG A 45 6.35 -16.60 21.38
CA ARG A 45 6.41 -17.92 20.74
C ARG A 45 5.01 -18.49 20.53
N ASP A 46 4.17 -18.34 21.54
CA ASP A 46 2.84 -18.92 21.60
C ASP A 46 1.84 -18.21 20.66
N LEU A 47 2.14 -16.98 20.23
CA LEU A 47 1.36 -16.24 19.23
C LEU A 47 1.94 -16.36 17.82
N THR A 48 3.27 -16.28 17.69
CA THR A 48 3.93 -16.18 16.38
C THR A 48 3.92 -17.50 15.62
N VAL A 49 4.16 -18.63 16.31
CA VAL A 49 4.21 -19.94 15.68
C VAL A 49 2.82 -20.34 15.15
N PRO A 50 1.72 -20.28 15.93
CA PRO A 50 0.40 -20.62 15.39
C PRO A 50 -0.01 -19.74 14.22
N LYS A 51 0.26 -18.42 14.29
CA LYS A 51 -0.04 -17.49 13.17
C LYS A 51 0.72 -17.85 11.89
N LEU A 52 1.96 -18.33 12.01
CA LEU A 52 2.79 -18.76 10.89
C LEU A 52 2.25 -20.03 10.21
N PHE A 53 1.84 -21.02 11.00
CA PHE A 53 1.38 -22.32 10.50
C PHE A 53 -0.10 -22.35 10.11
N ASN A 54 -0.90 -21.39 10.59
CA ASN A 54 -2.31 -21.25 10.23
C ASN A 54 -2.49 -20.16 9.16
N GLU A 55 -2.70 -18.91 9.58
CA GLU A 55 -3.05 -17.77 8.71
C GLU A 55 -2.06 -17.56 7.56
N MET A 56 -0.76 -17.59 7.84
CA MET A 56 0.27 -17.32 6.82
C MET A 56 0.46 -18.51 5.87
N ALA A 57 0.37 -19.74 6.37
CA ALA A 57 0.49 -20.93 5.54
C ALA A 57 -0.65 -21.02 4.53
N ASP A 58 -1.89 -20.79 4.98
CA ASP A 58 -3.08 -20.79 4.13
C ASP A 58 -3.04 -19.69 3.08
N ARG A 59 -2.72 -18.45 3.51
CA ARG A 59 -2.62 -17.30 2.60
C ARG A 59 -1.64 -17.56 1.46
N TYR A 60 -0.51 -18.20 1.74
CA TYR A 60 0.56 -18.38 0.77
C TYR A 60 0.64 -19.79 0.18
N ARG A 61 -0.40 -20.62 0.35
CA ARG A 61 -0.39 -22.04 -0.05
C ARG A 61 -0.03 -22.24 -1.52
N ILE A 62 -0.62 -21.43 -2.40
CA ILE A 62 -0.42 -21.52 -3.86
C ILE A 62 0.88 -20.83 -4.31
N ARG A 63 1.33 -19.79 -3.58
CA ARG A 63 2.46 -18.94 -3.98
C ARG A 63 3.81 -19.65 -3.77
N LYS A 64 4.60 -19.80 -4.84
CA LYS A 64 5.95 -20.43 -4.82
C LYS A 64 7.06 -19.38 -4.59
N GLY A 65 7.11 -18.78 -3.40
CA GLY A 65 8.12 -17.77 -3.03
C GLY A 65 7.69 -16.32 -3.23
N GLY A 66 8.58 -15.37 -2.91
CA GLY A 66 8.28 -13.93 -3.01
C GLY A 66 7.14 -13.48 -2.09
N TYR A 67 7.22 -13.84 -0.81
CA TYR A 67 6.18 -13.55 0.19
C TYR A 67 6.20 -12.11 0.70
N THR A 68 7.31 -11.41 0.51
CA THR A 68 7.51 -10.04 0.96
C THR A 68 7.76 -9.09 -0.21
N ARG A 69 7.47 -7.81 0.01
CA ARG A 69 7.73 -6.72 -0.93
C ARG A 69 8.37 -5.55 -0.20
N ILE A 70 9.29 -4.87 -0.88
CA ILE A 70 9.96 -3.67 -0.36
C ILE A 70 9.46 -2.46 -1.15
N HIS A 71 8.99 -1.43 -0.44
CA HIS A 71 8.62 -0.13 -0.98
C HIS A 71 9.60 0.93 -0.53
N LYS A 72 10.22 1.65 -1.46
CA LYS A 72 11.10 2.78 -1.13
C LYS A 72 10.24 4.02 -0.84
N LEU A 73 10.44 4.66 0.31
CA LEU A 73 9.65 5.82 0.74
C LEU A 73 10.35 7.17 0.48
N GLY A 74 11.66 7.16 0.25
CA GLY A 74 12.49 8.37 0.14
C GLY A 74 13.59 8.37 1.20
N SER A 75 14.18 9.53 1.45
CA SER A 75 15.20 9.69 2.50
C SER A 75 14.57 10.18 3.80
N ARG A 76 15.15 9.78 4.92
CA ARG A 76 14.82 10.29 6.25
C ARG A 76 15.27 11.75 6.37
N GLU A 77 14.42 12.58 6.98
CA GLU A 77 14.75 13.98 7.26
C GLU A 77 15.88 14.05 8.31
N GLY A 78 16.85 14.94 8.09
CA GLY A 78 18.00 15.15 8.96
C GLY A 78 19.28 14.47 8.48
N ASP A 79 19.27 13.14 8.29
CA ASP A 79 20.47 12.39 7.89
C ASP A 79 20.45 11.84 6.46
N ASN A 80 19.39 12.16 5.70
CA ASN A 80 19.21 11.75 4.31
C ASN A 80 19.32 10.22 4.11
N ALA A 81 19.10 9.42 5.15
CA ALA A 81 19.24 7.97 5.07
C ALA A 81 18.09 7.36 4.25
N PRO A 82 18.36 6.47 3.28
CA PRO A 82 17.30 5.90 2.46
C PRO A 82 16.38 4.99 3.29
N MET A 83 15.07 5.23 3.21
CA MET A 83 14.04 4.48 3.91
C MET A 83 13.25 3.56 3.00
N ALA A 84 12.81 2.44 3.56
CA ALA A 84 11.91 1.52 2.90
C ALA A 84 10.94 0.83 3.88
N VAL A 85 9.78 0.44 3.38
CA VAL A 85 8.79 -0.39 4.09
C VAL A 85 8.86 -1.81 3.56
N LEU A 86 9.01 -2.76 4.47
CA LEU A 86 8.89 -4.19 4.18
C LEU A 86 7.47 -4.65 4.52
N GLU A 87 6.78 -5.25 3.56
CA GLU A 87 5.43 -5.76 3.75
C GLU A 87 5.29 -7.23 3.32
N TYR A 88 4.27 -7.88 3.87
CA TYR A 88 3.75 -9.15 3.38
C TYR A 88 2.78 -8.93 2.23
N VAL A 89 2.91 -9.74 1.18
CA VAL A 89 2.10 -9.65 -0.05
C VAL A 89 0.70 -10.22 0.19
N ASP A 90 -0.29 -9.79 -0.58
CA ASP A 90 -1.67 -10.31 -0.55
C ASP A 90 -2.39 -10.10 0.81
N THR A 91 -1.87 -9.20 1.64
CA THR A 91 -2.52 -8.80 2.89
C THR A 91 -3.74 -7.91 2.60
N PRO A 92 -4.75 -7.89 3.49
CA PRO A 92 -5.88 -6.95 3.39
C PRO A 92 -5.41 -5.48 3.30
N GLY A 93 -4.31 -5.16 3.98
CA GLY A 93 -3.67 -3.84 4.01
C GLY A 93 -2.48 -3.66 3.06
N ASP A 94 -2.32 -4.48 2.02
CA ASP A 94 -1.19 -4.37 1.07
C ASP A 94 -1.07 -2.94 0.53
N LEU A 95 0.12 -2.34 0.67
CA LEU A 95 0.37 -0.95 0.30
C LEU A 95 0.25 -0.75 -1.21
N SER A 96 0.74 -1.70 -2.02
CA SER A 96 0.58 -1.65 -3.48
C SER A 96 -0.89 -1.65 -3.87
N TYR A 97 -1.70 -2.42 -3.15
CA TYR A 97 -3.12 -2.54 -3.37
C TYR A 97 -3.86 -1.24 -3.03
N SER A 98 -3.60 -0.70 -1.84
CA SER A 98 -4.20 0.57 -1.42
C SER A 98 -3.79 1.74 -2.31
N MET A 99 -2.53 1.81 -2.76
CA MET A 99 -2.07 2.83 -3.71
C MET A 99 -2.80 2.74 -5.06
N LEU A 100 -3.05 1.53 -5.57
CA LEU A 100 -3.77 1.36 -6.83
C LEU A 100 -5.22 1.83 -6.72
N ILE A 101 -5.92 1.45 -5.63
CA ILE A 101 -7.30 1.90 -5.38
C ILE A 101 -7.35 3.42 -5.29
N LYS A 102 -6.45 4.04 -4.51
CA LYS A 102 -6.34 5.50 -4.42
C LYS A 102 -6.13 6.15 -5.77
N LYS A 103 -5.29 5.56 -6.62
CA LYS A 103 -5.06 6.06 -7.98
C LYS A 103 -6.31 5.92 -8.86
N LEU A 104 -7.01 4.80 -8.81
CA LEU A 104 -8.27 4.60 -9.52
C LEU A 104 -9.36 5.58 -9.05
N ALA A 105 -9.48 5.80 -7.73
CA ALA A 105 -10.39 6.76 -7.14
C ALA A 105 -10.11 8.17 -7.65
N ARG A 106 -8.85 8.61 -7.64
CA ARG A 106 -8.44 9.91 -8.22
C ARG A 106 -8.79 10.02 -9.70
N MET A 107 -8.54 8.97 -10.49
CA MET A 107 -8.90 8.95 -11.93
C MET A 107 -10.41 8.95 -12.19
N LYS A 108 -11.23 8.48 -11.25
CA LYS A 108 -12.70 8.59 -11.31
C LYS A 108 -13.19 9.98 -10.91
N ILE A 109 -12.54 10.62 -9.94
CA ILE A 109 -12.87 11.99 -9.49
C ILE A 109 -12.53 13.01 -10.58
N ASP A 110 -11.34 12.89 -11.18
CA ASP A 110 -10.85 13.80 -12.22
C ASP A 110 -10.59 13.01 -13.52
N PRO A 111 -11.58 12.91 -14.43
CA PRO A 111 -11.44 12.16 -15.67
C PRO A 111 -10.33 12.70 -16.60
N SER A 112 -9.95 13.97 -16.45
CA SER A 112 -8.84 14.60 -17.17
C SER A 112 -7.47 13.94 -16.91
N LEU A 113 -7.34 13.18 -15.81
CA LEU A 113 -6.14 12.38 -15.53
C LEU A 113 -6.00 11.16 -16.47
N LYS A 114 -7.04 10.82 -17.23
CA LYS A 114 -6.95 9.83 -18.32
C LYS A 114 -6.47 10.54 -19.58
N ILE A 115 -5.30 10.16 -20.09
CA ILE A 115 -4.95 10.37 -21.49
C ILE A 115 -5.89 9.47 -22.32
N SER A 116 -6.70 10.05 -23.20
CA SER A 116 -7.44 9.27 -24.20
C SER A 116 -6.53 9.01 -25.41
N PRO A 117 -6.57 7.81 -26.02
CA PRO A 117 -5.86 7.52 -27.26
C PRO A 117 -6.60 8.14 -28.45
N THR A 118 -7.07 9.37 -28.35
CA THR A 118 -7.70 10.01 -29.49
C THR A 118 -6.57 10.43 -30.44
N ILE A 119 -6.62 9.90 -31.68
CA ILE A 119 -5.91 10.36 -32.90
C ILE A 119 -4.66 9.55 -33.36
N ILE A 120 -4.14 8.55 -32.63
CA ILE A 120 -2.90 7.85 -33.07
C ILE A 120 -3.15 6.52 -33.81
N GLU A 121 -4.28 5.84 -33.58
CA GLU A 121 -4.52 4.51 -34.21
C GLU A 121 -5.07 4.57 -35.65
N GLU A 122 -5.51 5.75 -36.13
CA GLU A 122 -6.00 5.96 -37.51
C GLU A 122 -4.98 6.67 -38.42
N GLY A 123 -3.67 6.49 -38.18
CA GLY A 123 -2.62 6.89 -39.13
C GLY A 123 -2.38 8.39 -39.32
N GLN A 124 -3.24 9.26 -38.80
CA GLN A 124 -3.09 10.71 -38.89
C GLN A 124 -2.88 11.32 -37.50
N ALA A 125 -1.61 11.59 -37.11
CA ALA A 125 -1.31 12.72 -36.24
C ALA A 125 -0.64 13.84 -37.06
N PRO A 126 -1.33 14.46 -38.05
CA PRO A 126 -0.73 15.47 -38.89
C PRO A 126 -0.52 16.74 -38.04
N GLY A 127 0.75 17.13 -37.85
CA GLY A 127 1.11 18.45 -37.30
C GLY A 127 1.68 18.51 -35.88
N MET A 128 1.89 17.38 -35.17
CA MET A 128 2.51 17.41 -33.84
C MET A 128 4.05 17.37 -33.89
N ASP A 129 4.72 18.15 -33.04
CA ASP A 129 6.18 18.10 -32.91
C ASP A 129 6.64 16.71 -32.43
N LYS A 130 7.82 16.27 -32.90
CA LYS A 130 8.38 14.94 -32.59
C LYS A 130 8.54 14.73 -31.08
N ARG A 131 8.85 15.78 -30.31
CA ARG A 131 8.99 15.71 -28.85
C ARG A 131 7.65 15.45 -28.18
N GLU A 132 6.60 16.13 -28.62
CA GLU A 132 5.24 15.97 -28.11
C GLU A 132 4.70 14.59 -28.42
N PHE A 133 4.88 14.10 -29.65
CA PHE A 133 4.51 12.73 -30.02
C PHE A 133 5.22 11.67 -29.15
N LYS A 134 6.53 11.83 -28.91
CA LYS A 134 7.27 10.91 -28.02
C LYS A 134 6.80 11.00 -26.56
N LYS A 135 6.27 12.15 -26.13
CA LYS A 135 5.71 12.35 -24.78
C LYS A 135 4.34 11.67 -24.67
N THR A 136 3.44 11.87 -25.64
CA THR A 136 2.11 11.25 -25.67
C THR A 136 2.21 9.72 -25.74
N MET A 137 3.08 9.16 -26.58
CA MET A 137 3.30 7.71 -26.67
C MET A 137 3.81 7.11 -25.36
N ARG A 138 4.71 7.81 -24.64
CA ARG A 138 5.18 7.38 -23.31
C ARG A 138 4.05 7.38 -22.28
N CYS A 139 3.19 8.40 -22.30
CA CYS A 139 2.02 8.49 -21.44
C CYS A 139 1.01 7.36 -21.70
N LEU A 140 0.68 7.09 -22.96
CA LEU A 140 -0.20 5.98 -23.38
C LEU A 140 0.36 4.61 -22.97
N GLN A 141 1.66 4.38 -23.19
CA GLN A 141 2.33 3.16 -22.71
C GLN A 141 2.25 3.04 -21.18
N GLY A 142 2.37 4.16 -20.46
CA GLY A 142 2.20 4.24 -19.01
C GLY A 142 0.80 3.82 -18.56
N GLN A 143 -0.24 4.24 -19.28
CA GLN A 143 -1.62 3.83 -19.02
C GLN A 143 -1.87 2.35 -19.33
N LYS A 144 -1.46 1.86 -20.51
CA LYS A 144 -1.57 0.43 -20.86
C LYS A 144 -0.86 -0.44 -19.80
N LYS A 145 0.29 -0.01 -19.29
CA LYS A 145 0.99 -0.68 -18.17
C LYS A 145 0.19 -0.63 -16.86
N PHE A 146 -0.47 0.48 -16.57
CA PHE A 146 -1.30 0.63 -15.38
C PHE A 146 -2.56 -0.25 -15.43
N GLU A 147 -3.26 -0.30 -16.57
CA GLU A 147 -4.42 -1.16 -16.79
C GLU A 147 -4.06 -2.64 -16.62
N ARG A 148 -2.95 -3.09 -17.22
CA ARG A 148 -2.40 -4.44 -16.99
C ARG A 148 -2.12 -4.72 -15.50
N LYS A 149 -1.70 -3.71 -14.73
CA LYS A 149 -1.46 -3.86 -13.29
C LYS A 149 -2.77 -4.00 -12.51
N VAL A 150 -3.82 -3.28 -12.90
CA VAL A 150 -5.17 -3.41 -12.34
C VAL A 150 -5.72 -4.81 -12.61
N GLU A 151 -5.55 -5.31 -13.82
CA GLU A 151 -6.04 -6.65 -14.21
C GLU A 151 -5.29 -7.76 -13.48
N LYS A 152 -3.95 -7.68 -13.39
CA LYS A 152 -3.16 -8.60 -12.56
C LYS A 152 -3.61 -8.62 -11.11
N MET A 153 -3.98 -7.47 -10.55
CA MET A 153 -4.50 -7.38 -9.20
C MET A 153 -5.84 -8.10 -9.03
N LYS A 154 -6.79 -7.90 -9.95
CA LYS A 154 -8.09 -8.60 -9.95
C LYS A 154 -7.88 -10.11 -9.94
N ASN A 155 -7.02 -10.60 -10.83
CA ASN A 155 -6.72 -12.02 -10.96
C ASN A 155 -6.04 -12.57 -9.68
N SER A 156 -5.09 -11.84 -9.10
CA SER A 156 -4.38 -12.31 -7.90
C SER A 156 -5.25 -12.42 -6.65
N LYS A 157 -6.28 -11.57 -6.52
CA LYS A 157 -7.18 -11.55 -5.35
C LYS A 157 -8.54 -12.20 -5.61
N SER A 158 -8.70 -12.86 -6.76
CA SER A 158 -9.99 -13.41 -7.22
C SER A 158 -11.16 -12.45 -6.99
N MET A 159 -10.92 -11.15 -7.23
CA MET A 159 -11.90 -10.10 -6.94
C MET A 159 -12.82 -9.89 -8.13
N SER A 160 -14.13 -9.85 -7.86
CA SER A 160 -15.10 -9.42 -8.88
C SER A 160 -14.86 -7.95 -9.25
N LYS A 161 -15.28 -7.57 -10.46
CA LYS A 161 -15.23 -6.17 -10.91
C LYS A 161 -16.03 -5.27 -9.97
N GLU A 162 -17.17 -5.75 -9.50
CA GLU A 162 -18.07 -5.07 -8.56
C GLU A 162 -17.39 -4.78 -7.22
N ASP A 163 -16.66 -5.76 -6.66
CA ASP A 163 -15.95 -5.57 -5.38
C ASP A 163 -14.85 -4.52 -5.48
N LEU A 164 -14.18 -4.44 -6.64
CA LEU A 164 -13.20 -3.39 -6.89
C LEU A 164 -13.88 -2.02 -6.98
N ASP A 165 -14.99 -1.92 -7.71
CA ASP A 165 -15.73 -0.68 -7.86
C ASP A 165 -16.27 -0.16 -6.52
N LYS A 166 -16.83 -1.05 -5.67
CA LYS A 166 -17.22 -0.73 -4.30
C LYS A 166 -16.06 -0.16 -3.48
N LYS A 167 -14.88 -0.79 -3.52
CA LYS A 167 -13.69 -0.30 -2.80
C LYS A 167 -13.22 1.06 -3.32
N VAL A 168 -13.26 1.26 -4.63
CA VAL A 168 -12.91 2.55 -5.23
C VAL A 168 -13.91 3.62 -4.78
N GLU A 169 -15.21 3.33 -4.75
CA GLU A 169 -16.24 4.26 -4.29
C GLU A 169 -16.10 4.64 -2.81
N THR A 170 -15.81 3.65 -1.95
CA THR A 170 -15.51 3.93 -0.53
C THR A 170 -14.30 4.86 -0.38
N GLU A 171 -13.25 4.69 -1.19
CA GLU A 171 -12.08 5.55 -1.17
C GLU A 171 -12.39 6.94 -1.76
N ILE A 172 -13.24 7.05 -2.78
CA ILE A 172 -13.72 8.34 -3.30
C ILE A 172 -14.46 9.11 -2.20
N HIS A 173 -15.37 8.46 -1.48
CA HIS A 173 -16.10 9.07 -0.37
C HIS A 173 -15.12 9.55 0.72
N ARG A 174 -14.13 8.73 1.07
CA ARG A 174 -13.06 9.09 2.00
C ARG A 174 -12.27 10.32 1.54
N LEU A 175 -11.86 10.36 0.26
CA LEU A 175 -11.10 11.49 -0.31
C LEU A 175 -11.92 12.79 -0.32
N LYS A 176 -13.20 12.73 -0.67
CA LYS A 176 -14.10 13.90 -0.62
C LYS A 176 -14.25 14.44 0.80
N ASN A 177 -14.38 13.56 1.79
CA ASN A 177 -14.50 13.96 3.20
C ASN A 177 -13.20 14.53 3.77
N LEU A 178 -12.04 14.02 3.35
CA LEU A 178 -10.74 14.61 3.68
C LEU A 178 -10.62 16.04 3.14
N GLY A 179 -11.01 16.28 1.88
CA GLY A 179 -11.00 17.62 1.29
C GLY A 179 -11.88 18.61 2.05
N LYS A 180 -13.06 18.17 2.51
CA LYS A 180 -13.94 18.98 3.38
C LYS A 180 -13.24 19.34 4.70
N ARG A 181 -12.68 18.36 5.41
CA ARG A 181 -11.95 18.60 6.67
C ARG A 181 -10.74 19.51 6.49
N GLU A 182 -9.96 19.34 5.43
CA GLU A 182 -8.83 20.23 5.14
C GLU A 182 -9.29 21.67 4.87
N SER A 183 -10.40 21.83 4.14
CA SER A 183 -11.00 23.15 3.90
C SER A 183 -11.53 23.79 5.20
N GLU A 184 -12.17 23.00 6.08
CA GLU A 184 -12.65 23.43 7.40
C GLU A 184 -11.50 23.86 8.31
N LEU A 185 -10.43 23.05 8.41
CA LEU A 185 -9.21 23.39 9.17
C LEU A 185 -8.52 24.64 8.61
N ARG A 186 -8.53 24.83 7.29
CA ARG A 186 -8.00 26.02 6.63
C ARG A 186 -8.86 27.25 6.91
N ILE A 187 -10.18 27.10 6.99
CA ILE A 187 -11.11 28.17 7.37
C ILE A 187 -10.93 28.52 8.87
N GLN A 188 -10.91 27.52 9.76
CA GLN A 188 -10.69 27.70 11.19
C GLN A 188 -9.34 28.36 11.50
N SER A 189 -8.26 27.95 10.83
CA SER A 189 -6.95 28.58 10.99
C SER A 189 -6.92 30.03 10.47
N LYS A 190 -7.65 30.35 9.39
CA LYS A 190 -7.82 31.74 8.91
C LYS A 190 -8.63 32.58 9.90
N ILE A 191 -9.72 32.05 10.45
CA ILE A 191 -10.57 32.72 11.45
C ILE A 191 -9.77 33.00 12.73
N ARG A 192 -9.02 32.00 13.21
CA ARG A 192 -8.16 32.11 14.39
C ARG A 192 -7.02 33.13 14.21
N ARG A 193 -6.44 33.23 13.01
CA ARG A 193 -5.47 34.30 12.67
C ARG A 193 -6.08 35.69 12.60
N LYS A 194 -7.39 35.80 12.30
CA LYS A 194 -8.13 37.07 12.25
C LYS A 194 -8.78 37.45 13.60
N GLY A 195 -8.53 36.69 14.67
CA GLY A 195 -9.07 36.98 16.00
C GLY A 195 -10.57 36.70 16.20
N GLY A 196 -11.22 35.99 15.28
CA GLY A 196 -12.65 35.67 15.41
C GLY A 196 -12.89 34.42 16.27
N HIS A 197 -13.72 34.55 17.33
CA HIS A 197 -14.33 33.40 18.00
C HIS A 197 -15.66 33.06 17.29
N LEU A 198 -15.88 31.80 16.91
CA LEU A 198 -17.21 31.29 16.55
C LEU A 198 -17.70 30.34 17.65
N SER A 199 -18.73 30.75 18.38
CA SER A 199 -19.63 29.87 19.10
C SER A 199 -20.50 29.13 18.09
N TYR A 200 -20.43 27.80 18.03
CA TYR A 200 -21.37 26.99 17.27
C TYR A 200 -22.50 26.54 18.20
N GLU A 201 -23.66 27.20 18.13
CA GLU A 201 -24.92 26.59 18.55
C GLU A 201 -25.30 25.52 17.52
N SER A 202 -25.63 24.33 18.02
CA SER A 202 -25.95 23.15 17.22
C SER A 202 -27.48 23.07 17.06
N TYR A 203 -27.97 22.98 15.83
CA TYR A 203 -29.28 22.47 15.46
C TYR A 203 -29.10 21.30 14.49
#